data_AF-A0A8X7N4J8-F1
#
_entry.id   AF-A0A8X7N4J8-F1
#
_cell.length_a   1.000
_cell.length_b   1.000
_cell.length_c   1.000
_cell.angle_alpha   90.00
_cell.angle_beta   90.00
_cell.angle_gamma   90.00
#
_symmetry.space_group_name_H-M   'P 1'
#
loop_
_entity.id
_entity.type
_entity.pdbx_description
1 polymer ?
#
loop_
_entity_poly.entity_id
_entity_poly.type
_entity_poly.pdbx_seq_one_letter_code
_entity_poly.pdbx_strand_id
1 'polypeptide(L)'
;MARLPEVWGADCEEYKPSRFLETDAEGKSGTKQYSQWQQHMFNGGPRLCLGMNLANFEALSIVAAIVPLFDFHWARAEQGQTASWPPKYISSITHPLEPYQVEFRRRARS
;
A
#
# COMPACT_ATOMS: atom_id res chain seq x y z
N MET A 1 -7.10 -12.14 8.93
CA MET A 1 -7.48 -11.06 9.87
C MET A 1 -7.60 -9.69 9.22
N ALA A 2 -6.84 -9.33 8.18
CA ALA A 2 -6.82 -7.97 7.62
C ALA A 2 -8.17 -7.38 7.17
N ARG A 3 -9.17 -8.22 6.86
CA ARG A 3 -10.52 -7.81 6.44
C ARG A 3 -11.63 -8.23 7.42
N LEU A 4 -11.29 -8.46 8.69
CA LEU A 4 -12.29 -8.81 9.71
C LEU A 4 -12.84 -7.52 10.35
N PRO A 5 -14.16 -7.27 10.29
CA PRO A 5 -14.74 -6.07 10.88
C PRO A 5 -14.53 -5.94 12.39
N GLU A 6 -14.46 -7.07 13.11
CA GLU A 6 -14.19 -7.11 14.54
C GLU A 6 -12.78 -6.61 14.92
N VAL A 7 -11.82 -6.69 13.98
CA VAL A 7 -10.43 -6.27 14.18
C VAL A 7 -10.17 -4.87 13.63
N TRP A 8 -10.78 -4.55 12.48
CA TRP A 8 -10.45 -3.36 11.69
C TRP A 8 -11.61 -2.37 11.50
N GLY A 9 -12.80 -2.66 12.05
CA GLY A 9 -14.01 -1.85 11.90
C GLY A 9 -14.80 -2.18 10.64
N ALA A 10 -16.00 -1.60 10.50
CA ALA A 10 -16.89 -1.85 9.36
C ALA A 10 -16.28 -1.42 8.00
N ASP A 11 -15.31 -0.53 8.02
CA ASP A 11 -14.57 -0.02 6.86
C ASP A 11 -13.28 -0.83 6.57
N CYS A 12 -13.20 -2.09 7.02
CA CYS A 12 -12.01 -2.94 6.86
C CYS A 12 -11.69 -3.35 5.41
N GLU A 13 -12.65 -3.22 4.50
CA GLU A 13 -12.46 -3.48 3.07
C GLU A 13 -12.07 -2.24 2.28
N GLU A 14 -12.12 -1.06 2.88
CA GLU A 14 -11.80 0.21 2.24
C GLU A 14 -10.28 0.47 2.24
N TYR A 15 -9.78 1.02 1.13
CA TYR A 15 -8.43 1.57 1.08
C TYR A 15 -8.38 2.90 1.85
N LYS A 16 -7.99 2.85 3.13
CA LYS A 16 -7.94 4.00 4.04
C LYS A 16 -6.55 4.20 4.67
N PRO A 17 -5.60 4.83 3.97
CA PRO A 17 -4.24 5.05 4.47
C PRO A 17 -4.17 5.83 5.79
N SER A 18 -5.11 6.75 6.01
CA SER A 18 -5.21 7.54 7.25
C SER A 18 -5.39 6.69 8.52
N ARG A 19 -5.83 5.43 8.40
CA ARG A 19 -5.94 4.48 9.52
C ARG A 19 -4.60 4.21 10.22
N PHE A 20 -3.51 4.35 9.49
CA PHE A 20 -2.15 4.09 9.97
C PHE A 20 -1.41 5.36 10.38
N LEU A 21 -2.09 6.51 10.35
CA LEU A 21 -1.55 7.81 10.74
C LEU A 21 -2.16 8.24 12.07
N GLU A 22 -1.38 8.93 12.88
CA GLU A 22 -1.85 9.56 14.11
C GLU A 22 -1.24 10.94 14.25
N THR A 23 -1.92 11.81 15.02
CA THR A 23 -1.43 13.13 15.37
C THR A 23 -1.43 13.22 16.89
N ASP A 24 -0.29 13.56 17.47
CA ASP A 24 -0.17 13.71 18.93
C ASP A 24 -0.84 15.01 19.42
N ALA A 25 -0.87 15.19 20.75
CA ALA A 25 -1.50 16.35 21.38
C ALA A 25 -0.83 17.67 20.97
N GLU A 26 0.44 17.60 20.58
CA GLU A 26 1.26 18.71 20.12
C GLU A 26 1.09 18.99 18.61
N GLY A 27 0.25 18.22 17.92
CA GLY A 27 -0.06 18.40 16.50
C GLY A 27 0.97 17.79 15.54
N LYS A 28 1.89 16.95 16.02
CA LYS A 28 2.89 16.28 15.20
C LYS A 28 2.32 14.98 14.61
N SER A 29 2.49 14.82 13.30
CA SER A 29 2.08 13.62 12.59
C SER A 29 3.05 12.46 12.82
N GLY A 30 2.50 11.28 13.06
CA GLY A 30 3.21 10.02 13.29
C GLY A 30 2.52 8.84 12.61
N THR A 31 3.04 7.64 12.89
CA THR A 31 2.47 6.38 12.41
C THR A 31 1.93 5.59 13.57
N LYS A 32 0.67 5.17 13.45
CA LYS A 32 0.00 4.38 14.48
C LYS A 32 0.59 2.97 14.51
N GLN A 33 1.03 2.55 15.70
CA GLN A 33 1.58 1.21 15.92
C GLN A 33 0.46 0.24 16.31
N TYR A 34 0.42 -0.90 15.64
CA TYR A 34 -0.49 -2.01 15.93
C TYR A 34 0.29 -3.22 16.42
N SER A 35 -0.35 -4.09 17.21
CA SER A 35 0.28 -5.35 17.61
C SER A 35 0.59 -6.21 16.38
N GLN A 36 1.61 -7.07 16.48
CA GLN A 36 1.94 -8.01 15.41
C GLN A 36 0.72 -8.86 15.03
N TRP A 37 -0.10 -9.29 16.00
CA TRP A 37 -1.31 -10.10 15.79
C TRP A 37 -2.43 -9.36 15.06
N GLN A 38 -2.56 -8.04 15.27
CA GLN A 38 -3.52 -7.23 14.51
C GLN A 38 -3.00 -6.95 13.10
N GLN A 39 -1.77 -6.44 12.97
CA GLN A 39 -1.12 -6.14 11.69
C GLN A 39 -0.22 -7.30 11.22
N HIS A 40 -0.86 -8.41 10.87
CA HIS A 40 -0.19 -9.70 10.64
C HIS A 40 0.53 -9.87 9.29
N MET A 41 0.92 -8.77 8.62
CA MET A 41 1.50 -8.81 7.27
C MET A 41 2.87 -9.51 7.20
N PHE A 42 3.63 -9.43 8.29
CA PHE A 42 4.94 -10.08 8.44
C PHE A 42 4.92 -11.25 9.44
N ASN A 43 3.72 -11.77 9.77
CA ASN A 43 3.50 -12.73 10.85
C ASN A 43 3.81 -12.13 12.25
N GLY A 44 4.04 -12.96 13.27
CA GLY A 44 4.41 -12.49 14.60
C GLY A 44 5.13 -13.53 15.46
N GLY A 45 5.67 -13.08 16.59
CA GLY A 45 6.39 -13.94 17.53
C GLY A 45 7.63 -14.60 16.91
N PRO A 46 7.96 -15.87 17.26
CA PRO A 46 9.14 -16.57 16.73
C PRO A 46 9.14 -16.81 15.22
N ARG A 47 8.02 -16.55 14.53
CA ARG A 47 7.86 -16.70 13.08
C ARG A 47 7.74 -15.36 12.36
N LEU A 48 8.05 -14.25 13.03
CA LEU A 48 8.15 -12.93 12.40
C LEU A 48 9.13 -12.98 11.23
N CYS A 49 8.73 -12.38 10.10
CA CYS A 49 9.57 -12.32 8.91
C CYS A 49 10.91 -11.65 9.22
N LEU A 50 12.01 -12.41 9.06
CA LEU A 50 13.37 -11.90 9.25
C LEU A 50 13.71 -10.76 8.27
N GLY A 51 13.04 -10.72 7.12
CA GLY A 51 13.22 -9.68 6.10
C GLY A 51 12.34 -8.44 6.28
N MET A 52 11.56 -8.31 7.36
CA MET A 52 10.61 -7.20 7.53
C MET A 52 11.26 -5.82 7.38
N ASN A 53 12.40 -5.61 8.04
CA ASN A 53 13.09 -4.31 8.00
C ASN A 53 13.64 -4.01 6.60
N LEU A 54 14.19 -5.03 5.92
CA LEU A 54 14.69 -4.88 4.56
C LEU A 54 13.56 -4.57 3.59
N ALA A 55 12.45 -5.31 3.65
CA ALA A 55 11.29 -5.08 2.79
C ALA A 55 10.71 -3.68 2.97
N ASN A 56 10.61 -3.19 4.21
CA ASN A 56 10.19 -1.81 4.49
C ASN A 56 11.18 -0.79 3.91
N PHE A 57 12.48 -1.01 4.08
CA PHE A 57 13.51 -0.12 3.54
C PHE A 57 13.45 -0.04 2.02
N GLU A 58 13.34 -1.18 1.34
CA GLU A 58 13.23 -1.24 -0.12
C GLU A 58 11.98 -0.54 -0.63
N ALA A 59 10.80 -0.85 -0.05
CA ALA A 59 9.54 -0.24 -0.44
C ALA A 59 9.56 1.29 -0.26
N LEU A 60 10.04 1.77 0.89
CA LEU A 60 10.15 3.21 1.16
C LEU A 60 11.19 3.89 0.27
N SER A 61 12.31 3.22 -0.02
CA SER A 61 13.34 3.75 -0.93
C SER A 61 12.80 3.91 -2.36
N ILE A 62 12.05 2.93 -2.85
CA ILE A 62 11.38 3.00 -4.16
C ILE A 62 10.38 4.16 -4.19
N VAL A 63 9.53 4.27 -3.16
CA VAL A 63 8.56 5.37 -3.05
C VAL A 63 9.27 6.73 -3.04
N ALA A 64 10.30 6.89 -2.22
CA ALA A 64 11.07 8.13 -2.12
C ALA A 64 11.81 8.50 -3.42
N ALA A 65 12.27 7.51 -4.19
CA ALA A 65 12.96 7.73 -5.46
C ALA A 65 12.00 8.07 -6.60
N ILE A 66 10.80 7.49 -6.64
CA ILE A 66 9.89 7.62 -7.78
C ILE A 66 8.84 8.71 -7.54
N VAL A 67 8.17 8.72 -6.38
CA VAL A 67 7.01 9.59 -6.14
C VAL A 67 7.30 11.08 -6.32
N PRO A 68 8.45 11.64 -5.90
CA PRO A 68 8.77 13.05 -6.14
C PRO A 68 9.00 13.39 -7.61
N LEU A 69 9.43 12.43 -8.43
CA LEU A 69 9.89 12.65 -9.79
C LEU A 69 8.81 12.49 -10.86
N PHE A 70 7.73 11.77 -10.56
CA PHE A 70 6.73 11.40 -11.56
C PHE A 70 5.30 11.67 -11.09
N ASP A 71 4.46 12.10 -12.02
CA ASP A 71 3.01 12.00 -11.93
C ASP A 71 2.56 10.67 -12.52
N PHE A 72 1.64 10.02 -11.82
CA PHE A 72 1.14 8.69 -12.15
C PHE A 72 -0.28 8.83 -12.66
N HIS A 73 -0.53 8.31 -13.86
CA HIS A 73 -1.85 8.33 -14.46
C HIS A 73 -2.27 6.92 -14.85
N TRP A 74 -3.57 6.68 -14.74
CA TRP A 74 -4.19 5.51 -15.35
C TRP A 74 -4.07 5.62 -16.87
N ALA A 75 -3.57 4.57 -17.52
CA ALA A 75 -3.50 4.53 -18.97
C ALA A 75 -4.92 4.49 -19.58
N ARG A 76 -5.13 5.24 -20.67
CA ARG A 76 -6.38 5.25 -21.42
C ARG A 76 -6.54 3.98 -22.23
N ALA A 77 -7.76 3.67 -22.65
CA ALA A 77 -8.04 2.53 -23.54
C ALA A 77 -7.19 2.58 -24.83
N GLU A 78 -6.98 3.79 -25.37
CA GLU A 78 -6.14 4.05 -26.54
C GLU A 78 -4.66 3.68 -26.34
N GLN A 79 -4.18 3.71 -25.09
CA GLN A 79 -2.81 3.32 -24.73
C GLN A 79 -2.66 1.81 -24.54
N GLY A 80 -3.75 1.04 -24.69
CA GLY A 80 -3.78 -0.41 -24.51
C GLY A 80 -4.24 -0.87 -23.14
N GLN A 81 -4.82 0.02 -22.32
CA GLN A 81 -5.39 -0.38 -21.04
C GLN A 81 -6.61 -1.27 -21.23
N THR A 82 -6.54 -2.50 -20.73
CA THR A 82 -7.63 -3.47 -20.78
C THR A 82 -8.16 -3.85 -19.40
N ALA A 83 -7.50 -3.44 -18.33
CA ALA A 83 -7.87 -3.84 -16.98
C ALA A 83 -9.13 -3.10 -16.49
N SER A 84 -9.99 -3.82 -15.78
CA SER A 84 -11.20 -3.25 -15.18
C SER A 84 -10.92 -2.44 -13.92
N TRP A 85 -11.75 -1.43 -13.64
CA TRP A 85 -11.79 -0.72 -12.36
C TRP A 85 -13.09 -1.06 -11.61
N PRO A 86 -13.06 -1.43 -10.32
CA PRO A 86 -11.88 -1.60 -9.46
C PRO A 86 -11.01 -2.80 -9.87
N PRO A 87 -9.74 -2.84 -9.44
CA PRO A 87 -8.82 -3.90 -9.81
C PRO A 87 -9.34 -5.29 -9.40
N LYS A 88 -9.35 -6.22 -10.35
CA LYS A 88 -9.66 -7.64 -10.08
C LYS A 88 -8.38 -8.36 -9.68
N TYR A 89 -8.37 -8.88 -8.47
CA TYR A 89 -7.30 -9.71 -7.96
C TYR A 89 -7.57 -11.17 -8.30
N ILE A 90 -6.57 -11.87 -8.80
CA ILE A 90 -6.61 -13.33 -8.92
C ILE A 90 -6.38 -13.91 -7.53
N SER A 91 -7.13 -14.94 -7.17
CA SER A 91 -6.95 -15.63 -5.88
C SER A 91 -5.58 -16.32 -5.82
N SER A 92 -4.59 -15.64 -5.25
CA SER A 92 -3.24 -16.15 -5.01
C SER A 92 -2.59 -15.42 -3.82
N ILE A 93 -1.56 -16.03 -3.23
CA ILE A 93 -0.78 -15.46 -2.12
C ILE A 93 -0.17 -14.11 -2.50
N THR A 94 0.33 -13.97 -3.73
CA THR A 94 0.91 -12.71 -4.23
C THR A 94 -0.13 -11.76 -4.83
N HIS A 95 -1.41 -12.14 -4.80
CA HIS A 95 -2.52 -11.38 -5.40
C HIS A 95 -2.19 -10.82 -6.79
N PRO A 96 -1.79 -11.67 -7.75
CA PRO A 96 -1.49 -11.21 -9.09
C PRO A 96 -2.74 -10.53 -9.64
N LEU A 97 -2.48 -9.34 -10.13
CA LEU A 97 -3.43 -8.42 -10.69
C LEU A 97 -3.46 -8.67 -12.20
N GLU A 98 -4.62 -8.55 -12.84
CA GLU A 98 -4.66 -8.44 -14.32
C GLU A 98 -3.64 -7.37 -14.77
N PRO A 99 -2.95 -7.48 -15.92
CA PRO A 99 -1.94 -6.48 -16.28
C PRO A 99 -2.51 -5.06 -16.34
N TYR A 100 -2.09 -4.20 -15.40
CA TYR A 100 -2.50 -2.79 -15.32
C TYR A 100 -1.49 -1.92 -16.04
N GLN A 101 -1.94 -1.17 -17.05
CA GLN A 101 -1.11 -0.17 -17.69
C GLN A 101 -1.17 1.17 -16.94
N VAL A 102 0.00 1.75 -16.69
CA VAL A 102 0.13 3.05 -16.03
C VAL A 102 1.04 3.95 -16.85
N GLU A 103 0.66 5.21 -16.96
CA GLU A 103 1.47 6.24 -17.60
C GLU A 103 2.24 7.01 -16.52
N PHE A 104 3.56 7.07 -16.68
CA PHE A 104 4.44 7.88 -15.84
C PHE A 104 4.84 9.14 -16.59
N ARG A 105 4.55 10.31 -16.03
CA ARG A 105 4.98 11.60 -16.57
C ARG A 105 6.02 12.19 -15.65
N ARG A 106 7.23 12.44 -16.14
CA ARG A 106 8.27 13.07 -15.33
C ARG A 106 7.87 14.51 -15.01
N ARG A 107 7.92 14.89 -13.73
CA ARG A 107 7.71 16.28 -13.31
C ARG A 107 8.86 17.15 -13.79
N ALA A 108 8.53 18.37 -14.23
CA ALA A 108 9.54 19.37 -14.46
C ALA A 108 10.29 19.63 -13.15
N ARG A 109 11.63 19.67 -13.19
CA ARG A 109 12.42 20.12 -12.05
C ARG A 109 12.12 21.62 -11.86
N SER A 110 11.53 22.00 -10.73
CA SER A 110 11.50 23.42 -10.33
C SER A 110 12.89 23.85 -9.89
#